data_AF-A0A420M4J2-F1
#
_entry.id   AF-A0A420M4J2-F1
#
_cell.length_a   1.000
_cell.length_b   1.000
_cell.length_c   1.000
_cell.angle_alpha   90.00
_cell.angle_beta   90.00
_cell.angle_gamma   90.00
#
_symmetry.space_group_name_H-M   'P 1'
#
loop_
_entity.id
_entity.type
_entity.pdbx_description
1 polymer ?
#
loop_
_entity_poly.entity_id
_entity_poly.type
_entity_poly.pdbx_seq_one_letter_code
_entity_poly.pdbx_strand_id
1 'polypeptide(L)'
;IAAQLGIFMRWIWHQPGAKYGPVGVQKKPASQKKKTKGKVKASSETDKVEDVIYVAMEAEAKIVALNSTQSVVVALINLLPISTYHVFVDNLFSSPDLFRSLRQHGHGATGTARSNCGIYNGLVEAKKADKTGKSGFQFNEIKIIPTADNQVNQVAWKDNALVLFLSTVFAGDERTKL
;
A
#
# COMPACT_ATOMS: atom_id res chain seq x y z
N ILE A 1 11.87 22.02 15.29
CA ILE A 1 11.46 21.00 16.28
C ILE A 1 10.18 20.33 15.75
N ALA A 2 10.31 19.20 15.05
CA ALA A 2 9.16 18.48 14.51
C ALA A 2 9.53 17.00 14.37
N ALA A 3 9.54 16.31 15.52
CA ALA A 3 9.50 14.86 15.74
C ALA A 3 9.80 14.59 17.23
N GLN A 4 9.11 15.26 18.16
CA GLN A 4 9.52 15.15 19.58
C GLN A 4 8.86 14.01 20.36
N LEU A 5 7.86 13.32 19.78
CA LEU A 5 7.19 12.16 20.42
C LEU A 5 6.88 11.02 19.43
N GLY A 6 7.53 10.99 18.26
CA GLY A 6 7.28 9.96 17.24
C GLY A 6 8.09 8.70 17.48
N ILE A 7 7.49 7.53 17.25
CA ILE A 7 8.22 6.25 17.18
C ILE A 7 8.79 6.11 15.76
N PHE A 8 10.11 5.99 15.64
CA PHE A 8 10.75 5.65 14.37
C PHE A 8 10.90 4.13 14.27
N MET A 9 10.16 3.51 13.35
CA MET A 9 10.29 2.08 13.10
C MET A 9 11.55 1.81 12.26
N ARG A 10 12.58 1.22 12.89
CA ARG A 10 13.82 0.85 12.20
C ARG A 10 13.58 -0.39 11.34
N TRP A 11 13.59 -0.21 10.02
CA TRP A 11 13.56 -1.32 9.06
C TRP A 11 14.94 -1.97 8.94
N ILE A 12 15.04 -3.27 9.24
CA ILE A 12 16.29 -4.06 9.17
C ILE A 12 16.31 -4.95 7.91
N TRP A 13 16.09 -4.34 6.75
CA TRP A 13 16.31 -4.93 5.40
C TRP A 13 15.50 -6.19 5.01
N HIS A 14 15.37 -6.39 3.69
CA HIS A 14 14.97 -7.64 3.03
C HIS A 14 16.12 -8.09 2.12
N GLN A 15 16.51 -9.36 2.16
CA GLN A 15 17.42 -9.95 1.17
C GLN A 15 16.60 -10.64 0.07
N PRO A 16 16.60 -10.13 -1.17
CA PRO A 16 15.98 -10.82 -2.30
C PRO A 16 16.61 -12.21 -2.47
N GLY A 17 15.79 -13.26 -2.46
CA GLY A 17 16.24 -14.63 -2.71
C GLY A 17 16.76 -15.41 -1.49
N ALA A 18 16.71 -14.85 -0.27
CA ALA A 18 17.00 -15.64 0.91
C ALA A 18 15.91 -16.69 1.18
N LYS A 19 16.32 -17.89 1.58
CA LYS A 19 15.47 -19.05 1.93
C LYS A 19 14.41 -18.74 3.01
N TYR A 20 14.58 -17.64 3.73
CA TYR A 20 13.71 -17.14 4.78
C TYR A 20 13.21 -15.77 4.32
N GLY A 21 11.89 -15.65 4.14
CA GLY A 21 11.22 -14.38 3.83
C GLY A 21 11.34 -13.37 4.99
N PRO A 22 10.49 -12.33 5.05
CA PRO A 22 10.63 -11.26 6.03
C PRO A 22 10.84 -11.78 7.47
N VAL A 23 11.84 -11.21 8.15
CA VAL A 23 12.23 -11.59 9.51
C VAL A 23 11.02 -11.46 10.45
N GLY A 24 10.65 -12.55 11.11
CA GLY A 24 9.48 -12.61 12.01
C GLY A 24 8.32 -13.47 11.51
N VAL A 25 8.35 -13.96 10.25
CA VAL A 25 7.33 -14.87 9.71
C VAL A 25 7.75 -16.33 9.86
N GLN A 26 7.10 -17.09 10.75
CA GLN A 26 7.32 -18.54 10.87
C GLN A 26 6.56 -19.30 9.77
N LYS A 27 7.27 -20.05 8.91
CA LYS A 27 6.68 -21.02 7.98
C LYS A 27 6.55 -22.39 8.66
N LYS A 28 5.36 -22.99 8.68
CA LYS A 28 5.18 -24.39 9.13
C LYS A 28 5.77 -25.37 8.10
N PRO A 29 6.44 -26.47 8.52
CA PRO A 29 7.02 -27.44 7.59
C PRO A 29 5.94 -28.28 6.90
N ALA A 30 6.07 -28.47 5.59
CA ALA A 30 5.17 -29.27 4.78
C ALA A 30 5.35 -30.78 5.07
N SER A 31 4.26 -31.44 5.46
CA SER A 31 4.22 -32.90 5.62
C SER A 31 4.49 -33.62 4.30
N GLN A 32 5.35 -34.63 4.37
CA GLN A 32 5.77 -35.51 3.27
C GLN A 32 4.56 -36.10 2.51
N LYS A 33 4.52 -35.95 1.17
CA LYS A 33 3.66 -36.76 0.31
C LYS A 33 4.48 -37.73 -0.54
N LYS A 34 4.13 -39.01 -0.37
CA LYS A 34 4.60 -40.23 -1.04
C LYS A 34 4.59 -40.11 -2.57
N LYS A 35 5.59 -40.72 -3.19
CA LYS A 35 5.70 -40.98 -4.64
C LYS A 35 4.57 -41.92 -5.11
N THR A 36 3.94 -41.60 -6.22
CA THR A 36 3.34 -42.61 -7.12
C THR A 36 3.45 -42.09 -8.56
N LYS A 37 4.14 -42.86 -9.42
CA LYS A 37 4.36 -42.55 -10.84
C LYS A 37 3.19 -43.08 -11.67
N GLY A 38 2.55 -42.22 -12.46
CA GLY A 38 1.58 -42.56 -13.50
C GLY A 38 1.54 -41.42 -14.53
N LYS A 39 1.63 -41.78 -15.80
CA LYS A 39 1.88 -40.92 -16.99
C LYS A 39 0.55 -40.35 -17.52
N VAL A 40 0.53 -39.09 -17.99
CA VAL A 40 -0.12 -38.57 -19.24
C VAL A 40 -0.17 -37.01 -19.23
N LYS A 41 -0.02 -36.44 -20.42
CA LYS A 41 0.05 -35.01 -20.83
C LYS A 41 -1.16 -34.15 -20.41
N ALA A 42 -0.91 -32.90 -20.01
CA ALA A 42 -1.45 -31.67 -20.61
C ALA A 42 -0.96 -30.43 -19.83
N SER A 43 -0.85 -29.30 -20.53
CA SER A 43 -0.71 -27.91 -20.08
C SER A 43 -0.94 -27.63 -18.58
N SER A 44 -0.02 -26.91 -17.94
CA SER A 44 -0.26 -26.38 -16.59
C SER A 44 0.09 -24.90 -16.49
N GLU A 45 -0.97 -24.11 -16.30
CA GLU A 45 -0.99 -22.84 -15.58
C GLU A 45 0.00 -22.86 -14.41
N THR A 46 0.81 -21.82 -14.31
CA THR A 46 1.67 -21.60 -13.15
C THR A 46 0.83 -21.01 -12.03
N ASP A 47 0.32 -21.91 -11.18
CA ASP A 47 -0.20 -21.61 -9.84
C ASP A 47 0.83 -20.78 -9.05
N LYS A 48 0.59 -19.48 -8.93
CA LYS A 48 1.27 -18.63 -7.96
C LYS A 48 0.53 -18.75 -6.64
N VAL A 49 1.10 -19.53 -5.74
CA VAL A 49 0.65 -19.64 -4.35
C VAL A 49 0.88 -18.28 -3.67
N GLU A 50 -0.19 -17.51 -3.47
CA GLU A 50 -0.16 -16.28 -2.68
C GLU A 50 -0.22 -16.63 -1.19
N ASP A 51 0.86 -16.31 -0.46
CA ASP A 51 0.96 -16.44 0.99
C ASP A 51 0.02 -15.41 1.65
N VAL A 52 -1.17 -15.84 2.08
CA VAL A 52 -2.18 -15.00 2.77
C VAL A 52 -1.91 -14.97 4.28
N ILE A 53 -1.78 -13.77 4.84
CA ILE A 53 -1.70 -13.53 6.31
C ILE A 53 -3.08 -13.07 6.80
N TYR A 54 -3.62 -13.73 7.82
CA TYR A 54 -4.94 -13.48 8.41
C TYR A 54 -4.82 -12.78 9.77
N VAL A 55 -5.70 -11.81 10.05
CA VAL A 55 -6.18 -11.49 11.41
C VAL A 55 -7.68 -11.20 11.32
N ALA A 56 -8.47 -11.87 12.16
CA ALA A 56 -9.92 -11.77 12.17
C ALA A 56 -10.39 -10.56 13.00
N MET A 57 -11.33 -9.79 12.45
CA MET A 57 -12.23 -8.94 13.23
C MET A 57 -13.60 -8.93 12.55
N GLU A 58 -14.65 -9.09 13.34
CA GLU A 58 -16.03 -9.21 12.87
C GLU A 58 -16.60 -7.86 12.41
N ALA A 59 -16.52 -7.63 11.11
CA ALA A 59 -17.49 -6.91 10.28
C ALA A 59 -17.15 -7.28 8.83
N GLU A 60 -18.11 -7.25 7.92
CA GLU A 60 -17.97 -7.64 6.50
C GLU A 60 -17.04 -6.72 5.67
N ALA A 61 -15.85 -6.38 6.19
CA ALA A 61 -14.78 -5.77 5.41
C ALA A 61 -14.19 -6.83 4.51
N LYS A 62 -14.38 -6.68 3.19
CA LYS A 62 -13.65 -7.42 2.17
C LYS A 62 -12.15 -7.35 2.50
N ILE A 63 -11.57 -8.46 2.95
CA ILE A 63 -10.15 -8.56 3.27
C ILE A 63 -9.39 -8.37 1.96
N VAL A 64 -8.65 -7.27 1.84
CA VAL A 64 -7.82 -7.00 0.67
C VAL A 64 -6.48 -7.69 0.88
N ALA A 65 -6.14 -8.64 0.01
CA ALA A 65 -4.85 -9.30 0.03
C ALA A 65 -3.75 -8.29 -0.35
N LEU A 66 -2.82 -8.02 0.57
CA LEU A 66 -1.68 -7.15 0.33
C LEU A 66 -0.49 -7.95 -0.21
N ASN A 67 0.30 -7.34 -1.08
CA ASN A 67 1.55 -7.98 -1.52
C ASN A 67 2.60 -8.02 -0.39
N SER A 68 3.66 -8.80 -0.59
CA SER A 68 4.73 -8.99 0.40
C SER A 68 5.39 -7.67 0.81
N THR A 69 5.54 -6.71 -0.10
CA THR A 69 6.14 -5.40 0.19
C THR A 69 5.22 -4.57 1.08
N GLN A 70 3.93 -4.52 0.80
CA GLN A 70 2.95 -3.76 1.59
C GLN A 70 2.73 -4.37 2.97
N SER A 71 2.74 -5.70 3.07
CA SER A 71 2.55 -6.46 4.32
C SER A 71 3.60 -6.12 5.39
N VAL A 72 4.78 -5.66 4.96
CA VAL A 72 5.82 -5.11 5.85
C VAL A 72 5.27 -4.01 6.75
N VAL A 73 4.51 -3.07 6.19
CA VAL A 73 4.00 -1.91 6.94
C VAL A 73 3.06 -2.36 8.04
N VAL A 74 2.15 -3.29 7.74
CA VAL A 74 1.21 -3.87 8.71
C VAL A 74 1.96 -4.63 9.80
N ALA A 75 2.96 -5.45 9.44
CA ALA A 75 3.76 -6.18 10.40
C ALA A 75 4.51 -5.25 11.37
N LEU A 76 5.06 -4.14 10.86
CA LEU A 76 5.75 -3.15 11.70
C LEU A 76 4.78 -2.43 12.66
N ILE A 77 3.59 -2.05 12.19
CA ILE A 77 2.57 -1.41 13.02
C ILE A 77 2.12 -2.33 14.16
N ASN A 78 1.98 -3.63 13.89
CA ASN A 78 1.61 -4.61 14.91
C ASN A 78 2.68 -4.80 16.01
N LEU A 79 3.91 -4.30 15.81
CA LEU A 79 4.96 -4.28 16.83
C LEU A 79 4.89 -3.04 17.72
N LEU A 80 4.08 -2.04 17.36
CA LEU A 80 3.89 -0.85 18.17
C LEU A 80 2.94 -1.15 19.34
N PRO A 81 3.02 -0.38 20.44
CA PRO A 81 2.00 -0.40 21.47
C PRO A 81 0.59 -0.24 20.91
N ILE A 82 -0.42 -0.79 21.58
CA ILE A 82 -1.81 -0.66 21.13
C ILE A 82 -2.23 0.81 21.21
N SER A 83 -2.42 1.44 20.06
CA SER A 83 -2.88 2.83 19.92
C SER A 83 -3.34 3.08 18.47
N THR A 84 -3.95 4.25 18.22
CA THR A 84 -4.20 4.74 16.86
C THR A 84 -3.03 5.57 16.37
N TYR A 85 -2.47 5.19 15.23
CA TYR A 85 -1.34 5.87 14.60
C TYR A 85 -1.74 6.60 13.32
N HIS A 86 -1.04 7.69 13.03
CA HIS A 86 -0.96 8.26 11.69
C HIS A 86 0.38 7.86 11.07
N VAL A 87 0.31 7.00 10.07
CA VAL A 87 1.47 6.37 9.44
C VAL A 87 1.86 7.13 8.18
N PHE A 88 3.10 7.61 8.14
CA PHE A 88 3.69 8.19 6.94
C PHE A 88 4.55 7.15 6.23
N VAL A 89 4.23 6.84 4.98
CA VAL A 89 4.92 5.78 4.23
C VAL A 89 5.55 6.29 2.94
N ASP A 90 6.66 5.66 2.56
CA ASP A 90 7.31 5.92 1.28
C ASP A 90 6.50 5.37 0.09
N ASN A 91 6.79 5.89 -1.09
CA ASN A 91 6.18 5.47 -2.35
C ASN A 91 6.35 3.99 -2.69
N LEU A 92 7.38 3.32 -2.14
CA LEU A 92 7.60 1.88 -2.37
C LEU A 92 6.47 1.04 -1.75
N PHE A 93 5.90 1.49 -0.64
CA PHE A 93 4.88 0.77 0.12
C PHE A 93 3.46 1.27 -0.19
N SER A 94 3.35 2.50 -0.68
CA SER A 94 2.06 3.17 -0.84
C SER A 94 1.18 2.50 -1.90
N SER A 95 -0.07 2.24 -1.53
CA SER A 95 -1.15 1.83 -2.45
C SER A 95 -2.50 2.14 -1.80
N PRO A 96 -3.58 2.32 -2.58
CA PRO A 96 -4.91 2.49 -2.03
C PRO A 96 -5.34 1.30 -1.15
N ASP A 97 -4.94 0.08 -1.51
CA ASP A 97 -5.31 -1.13 -0.77
C ASP A 97 -4.65 -1.19 0.61
N LEU A 98 -3.35 -0.90 0.71
CA LEU A 98 -2.68 -0.79 2.01
C LEU A 98 -3.34 0.30 2.86
N PHE A 99 -3.62 1.46 2.27
CA PHE A 99 -4.19 2.60 2.99
C PHE A 99 -5.59 2.28 3.51
N ARG A 100 -6.42 1.66 2.68
CA ARG A 100 -7.73 1.15 3.09
C ARG A 100 -7.61 0.17 4.25
N SER A 101 -6.68 -0.78 4.17
CA SER A 101 -6.42 -1.73 5.26
C SER A 101 -6.03 -1.01 6.55
N LEU A 102 -5.08 -0.06 6.50
CA LEU A 102 -4.70 0.73 7.68
C LEU A 102 -5.89 1.49 8.28
N ARG A 103 -6.74 2.09 7.45
CA ARG A 103 -7.97 2.77 7.90
C ARG A 103 -8.93 1.82 8.59
N GLN A 104 -9.17 0.65 8.01
CA GLN A 104 -10.05 -0.38 8.57
C GLN A 104 -9.54 -0.89 9.93
N HIS A 105 -8.22 -0.87 10.15
CA HIS A 105 -7.59 -1.20 11.43
C HIS A 105 -7.47 0.00 12.39
N GLY A 106 -8.14 1.13 12.09
CA GLY A 106 -8.18 2.29 12.98
C GLY A 106 -6.93 3.16 12.93
N HIS A 107 -6.19 3.16 11.81
CA HIS A 107 -5.01 4.00 11.60
C HIS A 107 -5.19 4.99 10.44
N GLY A 108 -4.66 6.19 10.63
CA GLY A 108 -4.47 7.15 9.55
C GLY A 108 -3.25 6.78 8.72
N ALA A 109 -3.27 7.07 7.42
CA ALA A 109 -2.13 6.85 6.54
C ALA A 109 -2.00 7.98 5.52
N THR A 110 -0.78 8.46 5.30
CA THR A 110 -0.42 9.43 4.25
C THR A 110 0.90 9.02 3.61
N GLY A 111 1.03 9.15 2.30
CA GLY A 111 2.28 8.78 1.63
C GLY A 111 2.31 9.19 0.18
N THR A 112 3.51 9.45 -0.34
CA THR A 112 3.70 9.68 -1.77
C THR A 112 3.44 8.39 -2.54
N ALA A 113 2.99 8.48 -3.78
CA ALA A 113 2.51 7.31 -4.51
C ALA A 113 3.10 7.24 -5.92
N ARG A 114 3.46 6.03 -6.36
CA ARG A 114 3.94 5.79 -7.73
C ARG A 114 2.75 5.63 -8.66
N SER A 115 2.93 5.98 -9.93
CA SER A 115 1.88 5.81 -10.95
C SER A 115 1.41 4.36 -11.11
N ASN A 116 2.22 3.37 -10.75
CA ASN A 116 1.92 1.95 -10.88
C ASN A 116 1.37 1.29 -9.60
N CYS A 117 0.93 2.06 -8.60
CA CYS A 117 0.44 1.52 -7.32
C CYS A 117 -1.09 1.41 -7.20
N GLY A 118 -1.81 1.37 -8.32
CA GLY A 118 -3.28 1.26 -8.33
C GLY A 118 -4.02 2.60 -8.20
N ILE A 119 -3.37 3.70 -8.57
CA ILE A 119 -3.99 5.04 -8.58
C ILE A 119 -4.96 5.18 -9.76
N TYR A 120 -5.97 6.02 -9.62
CA TYR A 120 -6.91 6.42 -10.66
C TYR A 120 -6.19 6.77 -11.97
N ASN A 121 -6.58 6.09 -13.05
CA ASN A 121 -5.91 6.17 -14.34
C ASN A 121 -5.80 7.60 -14.87
N GLY A 122 -6.79 8.46 -14.65
CA GLY A 122 -6.72 9.86 -15.10
C GLY A 122 -5.57 10.64 -14.44
N LEU A 123 -5.22 10.35 -13.18
CA LEU A 123 -4.05 10.97 -12.53
C LEU A 123 -2.74 10.37 -13.02
N VAL A 124 -2.74 9.07 -13.36
CA VAL A 124 -1.59 8.38 -13.96
C VAL A 124 -1.25 8.97 -15.32
N GLU A 125 -2.26 9.17 -16.17
CA GLU A 125 -2.06 9.78 -17.50
C GLU A 125 -1.63 11.24 -17.40
N ALA A 126 -2.22 12.03 -16.49
CA ALA A 126 -1.77 13.39 -16.23
C ALA A 126 -0.29 13.45 -15.80
N LYS A 127 0.15 12.53 -14.94
CA LYS A 127 1.54 12.45 -14.49
C LYS A 127 2.51 12.08 -15.61
N LYS A 128 2.11 11.19 -16.52
CA LYS A 128 2.91 10.86 -17.70
C LYS A 128 3.05 12.07 -18.62
N ALA A 129 1.94 12.76 -18.88
CA ALA A 129 1.90 13.93 -19.75
C ALA A 129 2.65 15.14 -19.17
N ASP A 130 2.79 15.22 -17.84
CA ASP A 130 3.51 16.28 -17.13
C ASP A 130 4.95 16.45 -17.60
N LYS A 131 5.64 15.36 -17.97
CA LYS A 131 7.01 15.40 -18.50
C LYS A 131 7.15 16.25 -19.77
N THR A 132 6.03 16.45 -20.49
CA THR A 132 5.96 17.25 -21.71
C THR A 132 5.21 18.57 -21.51
N GLY A 133 4.91 18.94 -20.25
CA GLY A 133 4.13 20.13 -19.89
C GLY A 133 2.64 20.03 -20.22
N LYS A 134 2.12 18.81 -20.47
CA LYS A 134 0.73 18.58 -20.92
C LYS A 134 -0.13 17.85 -19.89
N SER A 135 0.19 17.99 -18.60
CA SER A 135 -0.58 17.36 -17.52
C SER A 135 -2.01 17.91 -17.42
N GLY A 136 -2.25 19.13 -17.92
CA GLY A 136 -3.54 19.81 -17.79
C GLY A 136 -3.76 20.44 -16.40
N PHE A 137 -2.70 20.48 -15.58
CA PHE A 137 -2.71 21.12 -14.26
C PHE A 137 -1.97 22.46 -14.32
N GLN A 138 -2.49 23.46 -13.61
CA GLN A 138 -1.78 24.71 -13.34
C GLN A 138 -0.82 24.53 -12.15
N PHE A 139 0.18 25.41 -12.05
CA PHE A 139 1.06 25.43 -10.88
C PHE A 139 0.25 25.64 -9.59
N ASN A 140 0.57 24.88 -8.56
CA ASN A 140 -0.16 24.76 -7.29
C ASN A 140 -1.59 24.22 -7.37
N GLU A 141 -2.04 23.72 -8.52
CA GLU A 141 -3.34 23.06 -8.61
C GLU A 141 -3.32 21.72 -7.88
N ILE A 142 -4.36 21.48 -7.08
CA ILE A 142 -4.60 20.22 -6.36
C ILE A 142 -5.89 19.61 -6.86
N LYS A 143 -5.84 18.32 -7.22
CA LYS A 143 -7.01 17.52 -7.56
C LYS A 143 -7.08 16.30 -6.66
N ILE A 144 -8.25 16.08 -6.08
CA ILE A 144 -8.51 14.97 -5.16
C ILE A 144 -9.58 14.08 -5.79
N ILE A 145 -9.30 12.78 -5.88
CA ILE A 145 -10.21 11.77 -6.38
C ILE A 145 -10.34 10.68 -5.31
N PRO A 146 -11.49 10.53 -4.64
CA PRO A 146 -11.68 9.44 -3.70
C PRO A 146 -11.71 8.10 -4.44
N THR A 147 -11.32 7.02 -3.78
CA THR A 147 -11.60 5.66 -4.22
C THR A 147 -13.12 5.42 -4.24
N ALA A 148 -13.59 4.40 -4.97
CA ALA A 148 -15.03 4.14 -5.15
C ALA A 148 -15.79 3.90 -3.83
N ASP A 149 -15.10 3.39 -2.82
CA ASP A 149 -15.59 3.18 -1.46
C ASP A 149 -15.43 4.40 -0.54
N ASN A 150 -14.91 5.52 -1.09
CA ASN A 150 -14.67 6.78 -0.39
C ASN A 150 -13.77 6.67 0.85
N GLN A 151 -12.91 5.65 0.92
CA GLN A 151 -12.03 5.42 2.08
C GLN A 151 -10.64 6.02 1.94
N VAL A 152 -10.15 6.20 0.71
CA VAL A 152 -8.81 6.70 0.41
C VAL A 152 -8.89 7.82 -0.61
N ASN A 153 -8.28 8.96 -0.29
CA ASN A 153 -8.12 10.07 -1.22
C ASN A 153 -6.86 9.90 -2.05
N GLN A 154 -7.02 10.02 -3.36
CA GLN A 154 -5.94 9.99 -4.33
C GLN A 154 -5.71 11.42 -4.80
N VAL A 155 -4.57 11.98 -4.46
CA VAL A 155 -4.29 13.40 -4.65
C VAL A 155 -3.20 13.57 -5.70
N ALA A 156 -3.45 14.47 -6.64
CA ALA A 156 -2.44 15.03 -7.52
C ALA A 156 -2.24 16.49 -7.15
N TRP A 157 -0.98 16.89 -6.97
CA TRP A 157 -0.59 18.28 -6.76
C TRP A 157 0.47 18.65 -7.78
N LYS A 158 0.26 19.76 -8.47
CA LYS A 158 1.20 20.27 -9.47
C LYS A 158 2.13 21.30 -8.83
N ASP A 159 3.39 20.91 -8.68
CA ASP A 159 4.51 21.80 -8.37
C ASP A 159 5.35 21.96 -9.67
N ASN A 160 6.68 22.05 -9.57
CA ASN A 160 7.58 21.89 -10.70
C ASN A 160 7.27 20.60 -11.50
N ALA A 161 6.96 19.51 -10.79
CA ALA A 161 6.45 18.27 -11.37
C ALA A 161 5.10 17.88 -10.74
N LEU A 162 4.31 17.05 -11.44
CA LEU A 162 3.07 16.51 -10.88
C LEU A 162 3.40 15.42 -9.85
N VAL A 163 3.06 15.68 -8.59
CA VAL A 163 3.27 14.77 -7.46
C VAL A 163 1.96 14.03 -7.17
N LEU A 164 2.06 12.73 -6.89
CA LEU A 164 0.91 11.92 -6.47
C LEU A 164 1.12 11.49 -5.02
N PHE A 165 0.06 11.54 -4.23
CA PHE A 165 0.05 11.02 -2.87
C PHE A 165 -1.32 10.48 -2.51
N LEU A 166 -1.36 9.62 -1.50
CA LEU A 166 -2.56 9.02 -0.95
C LEU A 166 -2.75 9.53 0.48
N SER A 167 -4.00 9.65 0.91
CA SER A 167 -4.32 9.90 2.32
C SER A 167 -5.63 9.24 2.72
N THR A 168 -5.69 8.66 3.91
CA THR A 168 -6.95 8.25 4.55
C THR A 168 -7.46 9.30 5.52
N VAL A 169 -6.58 10.17 6.00
CA VAL A 169 -6.96 11.30 6.87
C VAL A 169 -7.37 12.45 5.98
N PHE A 170 -8.61 12.90 6.12
CA PHE A 170 -9.16 14.06 5.43
C PHE A 170 -9.90 14.90 6.48
N ALA A 171 -9.37 16.09 6.79
CA ALA A 171 -9.97 16.98 7.79
C ALA A 171 -11.16 17.80 7.25
N GLY A 172 -11.51 17.66 5.96
CA GLY A 172 -12.77 18.20 5.42
C GLY A 172 -12.83 19.71 5.20
N ASP A 173 -11.87 20.49 5.69
CA ASP A 173 -11.91 21.96 5.65
C ASP A 173 -10.65 22.62 5.09
N GLU A 174 -10.24 22.23 3.89
CA GLU A 174 -9.22 22.95 3.15
C GLU A 174 -9.77 23.33 1.77
N ARG A 175 -10.65 24.34 1.76
CA ARG A 175 -10.89 25.14 0.56
C ARG A 175 -9.76 26.15 0.45
N THR A 176 -8.82 25.95 -0.46
CA THR A 176 -8.05 27.06 -1.02
C THR A 176 -9.02 27.94 -1.79
N LYS A 177 -9.49 29.01 -1.16
CA LYS A 177 -10.05 30.13 -1.91
C LYS A 177 -8.91 30.70 -2.76
N LEU A 178 -9.12 30.70 -4.07
CA LEU A 178 -8.28 31.38 -5.06
C LEU A 178 -8.19 32.88 -4.75
#